data_AF-A0A357ISF0-F1
#
_entry.id   AF-A0A357ISF0-F1
#
_cell.length_a   1.000
_cell.length_b   1.000
_cell.length_c   1.000
_cell.angle_alpha   90.00
_cell.angle_beta   90.00
_cell.angle_gamma   90.00
#
_symmetry.space_group_name_H-M   'P 1'
#
loop_
_entity.id
_entity.type
_entity.pdbx_description
1 polymer ?
#
loop_
_entity_poly.entity_id
_entity_poly.type
_entity_poly.pdbx_seq_one_letter_code
_entity_poly.pdbx_strand_id
1 'polypeptide(L)'
;AIVSATSSEKPIIDESLISRMNRDPRLVLVDLALPEDVDQNVTDSSGVELISLDRIRQRLEANRKQREEAASRAESAVDESLFRLESELIHSLSGPILKELQKDIRKQAQERLEGLLQGRLAHLSARDRRILYDWAIRSHREMNRIHRSGVEQILKSYFKDSEHASADEAVGGGYSR
;
A
#
# COMPACT_ATOMS: atom_id res chain seq x y z
N ALA A 1 -4.74 25.81 32.76
CA ALA A 1 -4.62 26.39 31.41
C ALA A 1 -6.00 26.79 30.92
N ILE A 2 -6.10 27.89 30.18
CA ILE A 2 -7.34 28.35 29.50
C ILE A 2 -7.09 28.20 28.00
N VAL A 3 -8.09 27.70 27.29
CA VAL A 3 -8.06 27.59 25.82
C VAL A 3 -9.14 28.51 25.26
N SER A 4 -8.75 29.39 24.36
CA SER A 4 -9.66 30.27 23.62
C SER A 4 -9.71 29.85 22.16
N ALA A 5 -10.91 29.86 21.59
CA ALA A 5 -11.18 29.47 20.21
C ALA A 5 -12.53 30.07 19.77
N THR A 6 -12.67 31.39 19.92
CA THR A 6 -13.90 32.08 19.54
C THR A 6 -13.83 32.63 18.11
N SER A 7 -14.93 33.23 17.65
CA SER A 7 -15.02 33.95 16.37
C SER A 7 -15.19 35.45 16.60
N SER A 8 -14.68 35.97 17.71
CA SER A 8 -14.75 37.41 18.02
C SER A 8 -13.92 38.21 17.02
N GLU A 9 -14.45 39.36 16.57
CA GLU A 9 -13.70 40.31 15.74
C GLU A 9 -12.69 41.14 16.55
N LYS A 10 -12.78 41.11 17.88
CA LYS A 10 -11.92 41.85 18.81
C LYS A 10 -11.42 40.94 19.93
N PRO A 11 -10.23 41.20 20.49
CA PRO A 11 -9.77 40.49 21.67
C PRO A 11 -10.78 40.59 22.82
N ILE A 12 -11.07 39.44 23.42
CA ILE A 12 -12.00 39.30 24.56
C ILE A 12 -11.26 39.04 25.88
N ILE A 13 -9.97 38.71 25.82
CA ILE A 13 -9.10 38.50 26.96
C ILE A 13 -8.04 39.61 26.99
N ASP A 14 -8.14 40.51 27.97
CA ASP A 14 -7.19 41.61 28.19
C ASP A 14 -6.52 41.54 29.58
N GLU A 15 -5.53 42.39 29.83
CA GLU A 15 -4.83 42.42 31.13
C GLU A 15 -5.75 42.73 32.31
N SER A 16 -6.81 43.51 32.07
CA SER A 16 -7.77 43.88 33.11
C SER A 16 -8.58 42.68 33.58
N LEU A 17 -8.97 41.81 32.64
CA LEU A 17 -9.64 40.55 32.92
C LEU A 17 -8.69 39.61 33.66
N ILE A 18 -7.46 39.48 33.18
CA ILE A 18 -6.44 38.60 33.78
C ILE A 18 -6.08 39.00 35.22
N SER A 19 -5.96 40.30 35.50
CA SER A 19 -5.63 40.83 36.83
C SER A 19 -6.76 40.67 37.85
N ARG A 20 -8.02 40.58 37.39
CA ARG A 20 -9.20 40.35 38.24
C ARG A 20 -9.43 38.88 38.57
N MET A 21 -8.81 37.96 37.83
CA MET A 21 -8.95 36.54 38.11
C MET A 21 -8.16 36.15 39.35
N ASN A 22 -8.79 35.41 40.26
CA ASN A 22 -8.07 34.70 41.30
C ASN A 22 -7.47 33.43 40.68
N ARG A 23 -6.17 33.44 40.40
CA ARG A 23 -5.48 32.40 39.62
C ARG A 23 -4.08 32.09 40.15
N ASP A 24 -3.54 30.98 39.67
CA ASP A 24 -2.12 30.64 39.85
C ASP A 24 -1.22 31.69 39.15
N PRO A 25 -0.07 32.06 39.76
CA PRO A 25 0.93 32.92 39.13
C PRO A 25 1.51 32.39 37.82
N ARG A 26 1.27 31.12 37.45
CA ARG A 26 1.63 30.55 36.13
C ARG A 26 0.40 30.06 35.37
N LEU A 27 -0.36 30.99 34.80
CA LEU A 27 -1.46 30.65 33.90
C LEU A 27 -0.94 30.42 32.49
N VAL A 28 -1.27 29.27 31.90
CA VAL A 28 -1.08 29.04 30.46
C VAL A 28 -2.37 29.42 29.72
N LEU A 29 -2.26 30.30 28.74
CA LEU A 29 -3.31 30.67 27.79
C LEU A 29 -2.96 30.11 26.42
N VAL A 30 -3.87 29.34 25.83
CA VAL A 30 -3.75 28.82 24.47
C VAL A 30 -4.79 29.49 23.60
N ASP A 31 -4.35 30.36 22.69
CA ASP A 31 -5.24 31.07 21.77
C ASP A 31 -5.21 30.40 20.40
N LEU A 32 -6.35 29.83 20.01
CA LEU A 32 -6.55 29.13 18.73
C LEU A 32 -7.45 29.92 17.76
N ALA A 33 -7.82 31.17 18.10
CA ALA A 33 -8.73 31.98 17.29
C ALA A 33 -8.03 32.77 16.18
N LEU A 34 -8.81 33.18 15.18
CA LEU A 34 -8.42 34.06 14.08
C LEU A 34 -9.64 34.94 13.72
N PRO A 35 -9.62 36.26 13.97
CA PRO A 35 -8.61 37.06 14.69
C PRO A 35 -8.34 36.59 16.14
N GLU A 36 -7.23 37.01 16.74
CA GLU A 36 -6.81 36.58 18.10
C GLU A 36 -7.83 36.99 19.18
N ASP A 37 -8.10 36.07 20.11
CA ASP A 37 -8.98 36.32 21.25
C ASP A 37 -8.27 37.05 22.39
N VAL A 38 -6.93 36.95 22.45
CA VAL A 38 -6.09 37.54 23.48
C VAL A 38 -5.47 38.84 22.98
N ASP A 39 -5.58 39.90 23.78
CA ASP A 39 -4.98 41.20 23.47
C ASP A 39 -3.45 41.11 23.50
N GLN A 40 -2.78 41.78 22.55
CA GLN A 40 -1.31 41.78 22.42
C GLN A 40 -0.59 42.34 23.65
N ASN A 41 -1.27 43.13 24.48
CA ASN A 41 -0.72 43.65 25.73
C ASN A 41 -0.63 42.58 26.84
N VAL A 42 -1.36 41.46 26.71
CA VAL A 42 -1.24 40.32 27.63
C VAL A 42 0.05 39.57 27.30
N THR A 43 1.06 39.73 28.15
CA THR A 43 2.39 39.16 27.94
C THR A 43 2.87 38.36 29.14
N ASP A 44 4.06 37.77 29.04
CA ASP A 44 4.68 37.03 30.15
C ASP A 44 4.83 37.87 31.43
N SER A 45 4.97 39.20 31.30
CA SER A 45 5.03 40.13 32.44
C SER A 45 3.71 40.22 33.21
N SER A 46 2.58 39.93 32.55
CA SER A 46 1.28 39.77 33.18
C SER A 46 1.20 38.45 33.98
N GLY A 47 2.26 37.63 34.03
CA GLY A 47 2.29 36.33 34.72
C GLY A 47 1.55 35.22 33.97
N VAL A 48 1.45 35.33 32.65
CA VAL A 48 0.74 34.39 31.79
C VAL A 48 1.68 33.89 30.71
N GLU A 49 1.73 32.58 30.48
CA GLU A 49 2.37 32.02 29.29
C GLU A 49 1.35 31.95 28.15
N LEU A 50 1.52 32.77 27.12
CA LEU A 50 0.67 32.75 25.93
C LEU A 50 1.22 31.84 24.83
N ILE A 51 0.37 30.94 24.36
CA ILE A 51 0.60 30.05 23.23
C ILE A 51 -0.42 30.40 22.14
N SER A 52 -0.02 31.23 21.18
CA SER A 52 -0.86 31.57 20.03
C SER A 52 -0.82 30.51 18.94
N LEU A 53 -1.87 30.50 18.10
CA LEU A 53 -1.98 29.63 16.94
C LEU A 53 -0.78 29.77 15.99
N ASP A 54 -0.27 30.99 15.79
CA ASP A 54 0.89 31.22 14.95
C ASP A 54 2.19 30.65 15.55
N ARG A 55 2.35 30.72 16.87
CA ARG A 55 3.49 30.08 17.56
C ARG A 55 3.42 28.55 17.45
N ILE A 56 2.22 27.99 17.50
CA ILE A 56 1.98 26.55 17.23
C ILE A 56 2.35 26.23 15.78
N ARG A 57 1.91 27.05 14.81
CA ARG A 57 2.24 26.87 13.38
C ARG A 57 3.74 26.91 13.12
N GLN A 58 4.49 27.83 13.72
CA GLN A 58 5.95 27.88 13.59
C GLN A 58 6.64 26.61 14.13
N ARG A 59 6.18 26.08 15.27
CA ARG A 59 6.66 24.78 15.79
C ARG A 59 6.26 23.61 14.90
N LEU A 60 5.12 23.69 14.22
CA LEU A 60 4.70 22.68 13.25
C LEU A 60 5.51 22.75 11.95
N GLU A 61 5.92 23.94 11.49
CA GLU A 61 6.81 24.10 10.33
C GLU A 61 8.17 23.45 10.57
N ALA A 62 8.72 23.54 11.78
CA ALA A 62 9.94 22.82 12.15
C ALA A 62 9.79 21.29 12.04
N ASN A 63 8.57 20.77 12.11
CA ASN A 63 8.24 19.35 11.94
C ASN A 63 7.82 18.99 10.50
N ARG A 64 7.84 19.93 9.55
CA ARG A 64 7.41 19.68 8.15
C ARG A 64 8.28 18.60 7.49
N LYS A 65 9.59 18.66 7.69
CA LYS A 65 10.53 17.64 7.19
C LYS A 65 10.20 16.24 7.73
N GLN A 66 9.85 16.13 9.01
CA GLN A 66 9.42 14.86 9.61
C GLN A 66 8.13 14.32 8.99
N ARG A 67 7.19 15.22 8.64
CA ARG A 67 5.94 14.83 7.96
C ARG A 67 6.19 14.39 6.52
N GLU A 68 7.05 15.07 5.79
CA GLU A 68 7.48 14.69 4.43
C GLU A 68 8.15 13.31 4.44
N GLU A 69 9.07 13.06 5.38
CA GLU A 69 9.73 11.76 5.55
C GLU A 69 8.76 10.64 5.99
N ALA A 70 7.73 10.97 6.78
CA ALA A 70 6.69 10.01 7.17
C ALA A 70 5.76 9.69 5.99
N ALA A 71 5.38 10.69 5.20
CA ALA A 71 4.55 10.51 4.00
C ALA A 71 5.25 9.64 2.96
N SER A 72 6.52 9.92 2.65
CA SER A 72 7.32 9.11 1.72
C SER A 72 7.43 7.64 2.16
N ARG A 73 7.64 7.40 3.46
CA ARG A 73 7.63 6.02 4.00
C ARG A 73 6.28 5.34 3.89
N ALA A 74 5.18 6.08 4.09
CA ALA A 74 3.84 5.55 3.94
C ALA A 74 3.55 5.19 2.48
N GLU A 75 3.93 6.03 1.52
CA GLU A 75 3.82 5.75 0.08
C GLU A 75 4.56 4.46 -0.30
N SER A 76 5.82 4.31 0.11
CA SER A 76 6.59 3.08 -0.16
C SER A 76 5.96 1.82 0.44
N ALA A 77 5.35 1.94 1.63
CA ALA A 77 4.68 0.81 2.27
C ALA A 77 3.37 0.42 1.54
N VAL A 78 2.66 1.40 0.99
CA VAL A 78 1.47 1.17 0.16
C VAL A 78 1.88 0.46 -1.14
N ASP A 79 2.92 0.91 -1.81
CA ASP A 79 3.42 0.29 -3.06
C ASP A 79 3.82 -1.17 -2.85
N GLU A 80 4.55 -1.48 -1.77
CA GLU A 80 4.90 -2.88 -1.43
C GLU A 80 3.65 -3.73 -1.18
N SER A 81 2.64 -3.17 -0.51
CA SER A 81 1.39 -3.86 -0.20
C SER A 81 0.55 -4.12 -1.45
N LEU A 82 0.48 -3.16 -2.37
CA LEU A 82 -0.19 -3.31 -3.65
C LEU A 82 0.47 -4.41 -4.48
N PHE A 83 1.80 -4.38 -4.62
CA PHE A 83 2.55 -5.42 -5.32
C PHE A 83 2.27 -6.83 -4.74
N ARG A 84 2.21 -6.95 -3.42
CA ARG A 84 1.91 -8.22 -2.75
C ARG A 84 0.49 -8.69 -3.05
N LEU A 85 -0.49 -7.81 -2.93
CA LEU A 85 -1.90 -8.10 -3.20
C LEU A 85 -2.13 -8.53 -4.64
N GLU A 86 -1.52 -7.84 -5.60
CA GLU A 86 -1.60 -8.22 -7.01
C GLU A 86 -1.01 -9.60 -7.24
N SER A 87 0.16 -9.88 -6.65
CA SER A 87 0.77 -11.20 -6.74
C SER A 87 -0.18 -12.28 -6.18
N GLU A 88 -0.77 -12.06 -5.02
CA GLU A 88 -1.72 -13.00 -4.41
C GLU A 88 -2.97 -13.22 -5.29
N LEU A 89 -3.52 -12.14 -5.86
CA LEU A 89 -4.68 -12.20 -6.74
C LEU A 89 -4.38 -13.00 -8.02
N ILE A 90 -3.22 -12.74 -8.64
CA ILE A 90 -2.74 -13.49 -9.81
C ILE A 90 -2.65 -14.98 -9.51
N HIS A 91 -2.04 -15.35 -8.37
CA HIS A 91 -1.94 -16.77 -7.98
C HIS A 91 -3.32 -17.38 -7.73
N SER A 92 -4.23 -16.64 -7.09
CA SER A 92 -5.59 -17.09 -6.80
C SER A 92 -6.41 -17.35 -8.07
N LEU A 93 -6.31 -16.46 -9.07
CA LEU A 93 -7.06 -16.56 -10.33
C LEU A 93 -6.45 -17.57 -11.30
N SER A 94 -5.13 -17.62 -11.40
CA SER A 94 -4.44 -18.52 -12.33
C SER A 94 -4.41 -19.97 -11.87
N GLY A 95 -4.40 -20.23 -10.55
CA GLY A 95 -4.30 -21.57 -9.98
C GLY A 95 -5.39 -22.55 -10.47
N PRO A 96 -6.68 -22.22 -10.35
CA PRO A 96 -7.77 -23.08 -10.83
C PRO A 96 -7.74 -23.34 -12.33
N ILE A 97 -7.49 -22.30 -13.14
CA ILE A 97 -7.42 -22.40 -14.60
C ILE A 97 -6.26 -23.31 -15.02
N LEU A 98 -5.08 -23.07 -14.44
CA LEU A 98 -3.89 -23.87 -14.71
C LEU A 98 -4.10 -25.34 -14.30
N LYS A 99 -4.82 -25.58 -13.20
CA LYS A 99 -5.13 -26.93 -12.72
C LYS A 99 -6.04 -27.71 -13.69
N GLU A 100 -7.09 -27.09 -14.21
CA GLU A 100 -7.96 -27.75 -15.20
C GLU A 100 -7.21 -27.97 -16.53
N LEU A 101 -6.43 -26.98 -17.00
CA LEU A 101 -5.59 -27.16 -18.20
C LEU A 101 -4.61 -28.32 -18.05
N GLN A 102 -3.92 -28.42 -16.91
CA GLN A 102 -2.99 -29.52 -16.62
C GLN A 102 -3.68 -30.88 -16.60
N LYS A 103 -4.88 -30.96 -16.04
CA LYS A 103 -5.69 -32.18 -15.99
C LYS A 103 -6.07 -32.65 -17.39
N ASP A 104 -6.48 -31.74 -18.27
CA ASP A 104 -6.83 -32.05 -19.65
C ASP A 104 -5.62 -32.53 -20.45
N ILE A 105 -4.48 -31.84 -20.33
CA ILE A 105 -3.22 -32.26 -20.98
C ILE A 105 -2.81 -33.65 -20.50
N ARG A 106 -2.88 -33.92 -19.19
CA ARG A 106 -2.55 -35.22 -18.62
C ARG A 106 -3.45 -36.33 -19.17
N LYS A 107 -4.76 -36.07 -19.24
CA LYS A 107 -5.74 -37.01 -19.75
C LYS A 107 -5.44 -37.38 -21.21
N GLN A 108 -5.22 -36.38 -22.07
CA GLN A 108 -4.87 -36.62 -23.47
C GLN A 108 -3.56 -37.38 -23.62
N ALA A 109 -2.54 -37.05 -22.82
CA ALA A 109 -1.25 -37.75 -22.85
C ALA A 109 -1.40 -39.23 -22.46
N GLN A 110 -2.22 -39.52 -21.45
CA GLN A 110 -2.51 -40.88 -21.01
C GLN A 110 -3.27 -41.67 -22.08
N GLU A 111 -4.33 -41.11 -22.66
CA GLU A 111 -5.12 -41.73 -23.73
C GLU A 111 -4.24 -42.07 -24.95
N ARG A 112 -3.35 -41.15 -25.35
CA ARG A 112 -2.41 -41.41 -26.45
C ARG A 112 -1.40 -42.50 -26.11
N LEU A 113 -0.85 -42.51 -24.90
CA LEU A 113 0.10 -43.53 -24.46
C LEU A 113 -0.57 -44.91 -24.44
N GLU A 114 -1.79 -45.00 -23.90
CA GLU A 114 -2.57 -46.24 -23.91
C GLU A 114 -2.84 -46.74 -25.34
N GLY A 115 -3.24 -45.85 -26.25
CA GLY A 115 -3.42 -46.19 -27.66
C GLY A 115 -2.14 -46.72 -28.32
N LEU A 116 -0.97 -46.13 -28.01
CA LEU A 116 0.32 -46.63 -28.51
C LEU A 116 0.64 -48.02 -27.94
N LEU A 117 0.44 -48.23 -26.65
CA LEU A 117 0.70 -49.50 -25.95
C LEU A 117 -0.24 -50.65 -26.38
N GLN A 118 -1.45 -50.32 -26.81
CA GLN A 118 -2.41 -51.28 -27.36
C GLN A 118 -2.18 -51.54 -28.85
N GLY A 119 -1.59 -50.59 -29.59
CA GLY A 119 -1.30 -50.69 -31.02
C GLY A 119 0.18 -50.96 -31.30
N ARG A 120 0.88 -49.93 -31.79
CA ARG A 120 2.26 -50.03 -32.32
C ARG A 120 3.28 -50.58 -31.33
N LEU A 121 3.07 -50.37 -30.03
CA LEU A 121 3.95 -50.80 -28.94
C LEU A 121 3.40 -52.01 -28.19
N ALA A 122 2.44 -52.75 -28.76
CA ALA A 122 1.88 -53.95 -28.14
C ALA A 122 2.91 -55.07 -27.91
N HIS A 123 4.02 -55.06 -28.65
CA HIS A 123 5.11 -56.02 -28.50
C HIS A 123 5.96 -55.81 -27.22
N LEU A 124 5.81 -54.68 -26.53
CA LEU A 124 6.61 -54.37 -25.35
C LEU A 124 6.26 -55.27 -24.17
N SER A 125 7.29 -55.70 -23.44
CA SER A 125 7.15 -56.48 -22.22
C SER A 125 6.45 -55.66 -21.12
N ALA A 126 5.83 -56.34 -20.14
CA ALA A 126 5.20 -55.67 -19.01
C ALA A 126 6.18 -54.75 -18.24
N ARG A 127 7.47 -55.13 -18.20
CA ARG A 127 8.54 -54.33 -17.59
C ARG A 127 8.77 -53.03 -18.36
N ASP A 128 8.91 -53.11 -19.69
CA ASP A 128 9.19 -51.93 -20.52
C ASP A 128 8.00 -50.97 -20.57
N ARG A 129 6.78 -51.52 -20.61
CA ARG A 129 5.55 -50.73 -20.48
C ARG A 129 5.54 -49.93 -19.17
N ARG A 130 5.93 -50.56 -18.06
CA ARG A 130 6.00 -49.88 -16.75
C ARG A 130 7.03 -48.74 -16.74
N ILE A 131 8.20 -48.98 -17.30
CA ILE A 131 9.26 -47.95 -17.41
C ILE A 131 8.75 -46.75 -18.24
N LEU A 132 8.06 -47.00 -19.36
CA LEU A 132 7.46 -45.95 -20.18
C LEU A 132 6.37 -45.16 -19.45
N TYR A 133 5.50 -45.84 -18.69
CA TYR A 133 4.52 -45.15 -17.85
C TYR A 133 5.18 -44.26 -16.80
N ASP A 134 6.19 -44.76 -16.10
CA ASP A 134 6.92 -44.00 -15.08
C ASP A 134 7.66 -42.80 -15.70
N TRP A 135 8.27 -42.98 -16.87
CA TRP A 135 8.88 -41.89 -17.64
C TRP A 135 7.83 -40.84 -18.03
N ALA A 136 6.70 -41.23 -18.61
CA ALA A 136 5.65 -40.30 -19.02
C ALA A 136 5.09 -39.48 -17.84
N ILE A 137 4.89 -40.10 -16.68
CA ILE A 137 4.45 -39.41 -15.46
C ILE A 137 5.50 -38.39 -15.00
N ARG A 138 6.78 -38.77 -14.99
CA ARG A 138 7.88 -37.87 -14.58
C ARG A 138 8.03 -36.69 -15.53
N SER A 139 8.08 -36.95 -16.84
CA SER A 139 8.17 -35.91 -17.87
C SER A 139 7.00 -34.93 -17.80
N HIS A 140 5.78 -35.42 -17.56
CA HIS A 140 4.62 -34.55 -17.38
C HIS A 140 4.73 -33.65 -16.13
N ARG A 141 5.25 -34.17 -15.00
CA ARG A 141 5.49 -33.34 -13.80
C ARG A 141 6.55 -32.27 -14.04
N GLU A 142 7.64 -32.60 -14.72
CA GLU A 142 8.67 -31.62 -15.07
C GLU A 142 8.12 -30.52 -15.98
N MET A 143 7.35 -30.90 -17.00
CA MET A 143 6.70 -29.96 -17.92
C MET A 143 5.73 -29.04 -17.16
N ASN A 144 4.92 -29.59 -16.25
CA ASN A 144 3.99 -28.80 -15.44
C ASN A 144 4.71 -27.76 -14.57
N ARG A 145 5.91 -28.08 -14.07
CA ARG A 145 6.74 -27.12 -13.32
C ARG A 145 7.19 -25.96 -14.21
N ILE A 146 7.65 -26.27 -15.43
CA ILE A 146 8.11 -25.26 -16.42
C ILE A 146 6.96 -24.36 -16.86
N HIS A 147 5.80 -24.94 -17.18
CA HIS A 147 4.63 -24.16 -17.60
C HIS A 147 4.14 -23.24 -16.47
N ARG A 148 4.11 -23.74 -15.23
CA ARG A 148 3.72 -22.91 -14.08
C ARG A 148 4.68 -21.72 -13.92
N SER A 149 5.99 -21.95 -13.93
CA SER A 149 6.95 -20.85 -13.81
C SER A 149 6.87 -19.85 -14.98
N GLY A 150 6.60 -20.34 -16.19
CA GLY A 150 6.44 -19.49 -17.37
C GLY A 150 5.17 -18.63 -17.30
N VAL A 151 4.04 -19.20 -16.91
CA VAL A 151 2.78 -18.45 -16.72
C VAL A 151 2.91 -17.45 -15.58
N GLU A 152 3.55 -17.81 -14.46
CA GLU A 152 3.84 -16.88 -13.36
C GLU A 152 4.74 -15.73 -13.82
N GLN A 153 5.73 -15.97 -14.69
CA GLN A 153 6.58 -14.92 -15.26
C GLN A 153 5.82 -14.00 -16.22
N ILE A 154 4.98 -14.55 -17.11
CA ILE A 154 4.15 -13.78 -18.04
C ILE A 154 3.16 -12.91 -17.28
N LEU A 155 2.49 -13.45 -16.26
CA LEU A 155 1.57 -12.67 -15.44
C LEU A 155 2.33 -11.54 -14.73
N LYS A 156 3.50 -11.82 -14.14
CA LYS A 156 4.33 -10.76 -13.54
C LYS A 156 4.75 -9.67 -14.54
N SER A 157 5.07 -10.00 -15.79
CA SER A 157 5.42 -8.98 -16.79
C SER A 157 4.20 -8.15 -17.20
N TYR A 158 3.06 -8.79 -17.47
CA TYR A 158 1.83 -8.09 -17.87
C TYR A 158 1.35 -7.07 -16.83
N PHE A 159 1.35 -7.45 -15.54
CA PHE A 159 0.92 -6.53 -14.48
C PHE A 159 1.92 -5.39 -14.27
N LYS A 160 3.22 -5.69 -14.34
CA LYS A 160 4.27 -4.66 -14.27
C LYS A 160 4.21 -3.67 -15.45
N ASP A 161 3.92 -4.15 -16.66
CA ASP A 161 3.78 -3.30 -17.85
C ASP A 161 2.50 -2.45 -17.79
N SER A 162 1.42 -2.96 -17.18
CA SER A 162 0.19 -2.17 -16.98
C SER A 162 0.34 -1.05 -15.96
N GLU A 163 1.17 -1.21 -14.92
CA GLU A 163 1.52 -0.13 -13.99
C GLU A 163 2.32 0.98 -14.69
N HIS A 164 3.27 0.64 -15.56
CA HIS A 164 4.03 1.62 -16.33
C HIS A 164 3.16 2.41 -17.31
N ALA A 165 2.21 1.76 -17.98
CA ALA A 165 1.27 2.43 -18.89
C ALA A 165 0.33 3.41 -18.17
N SER A 166 -0.13 3.07 -16.96
CA SER A 166 -1.01 3.93 -16.17
C SER A 166 -0.26 5.05 -15.43
N ALA A 167 1.01 4.83 -15.06
CA ALA A 167 1.88 5.88 -14.54
C ALA A 167 2.25 6.93 -15.60
N ASP A 168 2.53 6.52 -16.85
CA ASP A 168 2.81 7.46 -17.95
C ASP A 168 1.57 8.30 -18.33
N GLU A 169 0.36 7.73 -18.26
CA GLU A 169 -0.89 8.50 -18.46
C GLU A 169 -1.16 9.49 -17.32
N ALA A 170 -0.82 9.14 -16.07
CA ALA A 170 -0.99 10.03 -14.92
C ALA A 170 0.00 11.22 -14.93
N VAL A 171 1.23 11.02 -15.44
CA VAL A 171 2.25 12.07 -15.56
C VAL A 171 2.00 13.00 -16.75
N GLY A 172 1.35 12.52 -17.82
CA GLY A 172 1.01 13.31 -19.01
C GLY A 172 -0.14 14.32 -18.84
N GLY A 173 -0.94 14.22 -17.78
CA GLY A 173 -2.11 15.09 -17.54
C GLY A 173 -1.82 16.42 -16.85
N GLY A 174 -0.56 16.69 -16.48
CA GLY A 174 -0.18 17.75 -15.55
C GLY A 174 0.56 18.96 -16.14
N TYR A 175 0.41 19.29 -17.42
CA TYR A 175 0.95 20.55 -17.97
C TYR A 175 0.05 21.12 -19.07
N SER A 176 -1.00 21.83 -18.67
CA SER A 176 -1.62 22.89 -19.47
C SER A 176 -2.56 23.72 -18.59
N ARG A 177 -2.02 24.78 -17.99
CA ARG A 177 -2.71 26.04 -17.70
C ARG A 177 -1.70 27.12 -17.35
#